data_AF-A0A7S3LBZ8-F1
#
_entry.id   AF-A0A7S3LBZ8-F1
#
_cell.length_a   1.000
_cell.length_b   1.000
_cell.length_c   1.000
_cell.angle_alpha   90.00
_cell.angle_beta   90.00
_cell.angle_gamma   90.00
#
_symmetry.space_group_name_H-M   'P 1'
#
loop_
_entity.id
_entity.type
_entity.pdbx_description
1 polymer ?
#
loop_
_entity_poly.entity_id
_entity_poly.type
_entity_poly.pdbx_seq_one_letter_code
_entity_poly.pdbx_strand_id
1 'polypeptide(L)'
;MHQAHHALANNTIEIQDICISSSSSSTNGHYKAAVRLLNHGVHKGDFFGIPGSGHEVAWASAVFFTLHQETHQIIDIWAVGDIDGLKHQIGAPVEAIAFAT
;
A
#
# COMPACT_ATOMS: atom_id res chain seq x y z
N MET A 1 -14.61 9.77 -1.82
CA MET A 1 -13.77 8.75 -1.16
C MET A 1 -14.02 8.85 0.34
N HIS A 2 -14.68 7.87 0.97
CA HIS A 2 -14.58 7.75 2.42
C HIS A 2 -13.15 7.29 2.76
N GLN A 3 -12.45 8.03 3.61
CA GLN A 3 -11.02 7.84 3.87
C GLN A 3 -10.74 6.53 4.60
N ALA A 4 -9.77 5.75 4.11
CA ALA A 4 -9.34 4.49 4.73
C ALA A 4 -8.97 4.64 6.22
N HIS A 5 -8.41 5.79 6.62
CA HIS A 5 -8.04 6.09 8.00
C HIS A 5 -9.21 6.09 8.99
N HIS A 6 -10.43 6.37 8.53
CA HIS A 6 -11.64 6.32 9.36
C HIS A 6 -12.29 4.94 9.30
N ALA A 7 -12.22 4.28 8.15
CA ALA A 7 -12.88 3.00 7.92
C ALA A 7 -12.15 1.81 8.56
N LEU A 8 -10.82 1.89 8.58
CA LEU A 8 -9.94 0.90 9.20
C LEU A 8 -9.36 1.52 10.48
N ALA A 9 -9.71 0.99 11.64
CA ALA A 9 -9.15 1.42 12.92
C ALA A 9 -7.89 0.62 13.26
N ASN A 10 -7.08 1.11 14.21
CA ASN A 10 -5.84 0.46 14.66
C ASN A 10 -4.88 0.14 13.51
N ASN A 11 -4.78 1.04 12.53
CA ASN A 11 -3.92 0.81 11.36
C ASN A 11 -2.46 0.70 11.78
N THR A 12 -1.87 -0.45 11.51
CA THR A 12 -0.43 -0.67 11.67
C THR A 12 0.16 -1.19 10.37
N ILE A 13 1.46 -0.97 10.21
CA ILE A 13 2.20 -1.43 9.05
C ILE A 13 3.42 -2.17 9.56
N GLU A 14 3.58 -3.42 9.14
CA GLU A 14 4.78 -4.21 9.33
C GLU A 14 5.68 -4.07 8.10
N ILE A 15 6.95 -3.72 8.31
CA ILE A 15 7.96 -3.78 7.25
C ILE A 15 8.44 -5.22 7.14
N GLN A 16 8.11 -5.86 6.03
CA GLN A 16 8.55 -7.23 5.77
C GLN A 16 9.91 -7.30 5.07
N ASP A 17 10.23 -6.27 4.26
CA ASP A 17 11.48 -6.23 3.51
C ASP A 17 11.83 -4.81 3.08
N ILE A 18 13.11 -4.52 2.92
CA ILE A 18 13.63 -3.26 2.37
C ILE A 18 14.76 -3.57 1.41
N CYS A 19 14.68 -3.05 0.19
CA CYS A 19 15.79 -3.06 -0.75
C CYS A 19 16.10 -1.66 -1.27
N ILE A 20 17.38 -1.41 -1.54
CA ILE A 20 17.90 -0.15 -2.06
C ILE A 20 18.69 -0.47 -3.33
N SER A 21 18.49 0.31 -4.40
CA SER A 21 19.28 0.19 -5.62
C SER A 21 20.76 0.45 -5.31
N SER A 22 21.67 -0.40 -5.79
CA SER A 22 23.09 -0.24 -5.55
C SER A 22 23.61 1.13 -6.04
N SER A 23 24.53 1.69 -5.26
CA SER A 23 25.11 3.03 -5.46
C SER A 23 25.83 3.25 -6.78
N SER A 24 26.15 2.18 -7.53
CA SER A 24 26.78 2.26 -8.86
C SER A 24 25.80 2.56 -10.00
N SER A 25 24.48 2.57 -9.75
CA SER A 25 23.44 2.77 -10.76
C SER A 25 22.68 4.10 -10.64
N SER A 26 23.22 5.05 -9.86
CA SER A 26 22.65 6.40 -9.68
C SER A 26 22.54 7.10 -11.03
N THR A 27 21.35 7.04 -11.62
CA THR A 27 21.01 7.81 -12.81
C THR A 27 20.60 9.19 -12.30
N ASN A 28 21.38 10.22 -12.67
CA ASN A 28 21.13 11.63 -12.33
C ASN A 28 21.34 12.05 -10.85
N GLY A 29 22.03 11.27 -10.01
CA GLY A 29 22.26 11.64 -8.59
C GLY A 29 21.13 11.21 -7.66
N HIS A 30 20.41 10.17 -8.04
CA HIS A 30 19.21 9.68 -7.37
C HIS A 30 19.36 8.18 -7.08
N TYR A 31 18.82 7.72 -5.95
CA TYR A 31 18.73 6.28 -5.65
C TYR A 31 17.29 5.88 -5.38
N LYS A 32 16.99 4.60 -5.61
CA LYS A 32 15.66 4.04 -5.40
C LYS A 32 15.65 3.13 -4.18
N ALA A 33 14.54 3.15 -3.46
CA ALA A 33 14.27 2.19 -2.40
C ALA A 33 12.89 1.57 -2.65
N ALA A 34 12.73 0.30 -2.30
CA ALA A 34 11.43 -0.35 -2.24
C ALA A 34 11.27 -1.01 -0.88
N VAL A 35 10.04 -0.95 -0.37
CA VAL A 35 9.67 -1.52 0.91
C VAL A 35 8.48 -2.42 0.69
N ARG A 36 8.60 -3.69 1.09
CA ARG A 36 7.47 -4.62 1.13
C ARG A 36 6.85 -4.57 2.52
N LEU A 37 5.52 -4.45 2.55
CA LEU A 37 4.77 -4.15 3.75
C LEU A 37 3.58 -5.11 3.90
N LEU A 38 3.21 -5.37 5.15
CA LEU A 38 1.91 -5.93 5.50
C LEU A 38 1.15 -4.90 6.34
N ASN A 39 0.01 -4.46 5.85
CA ASN A 39 -0.86 -3.55 6.59
C ASN A 39 -1.88 -4.34 7.37
N HIS A 40 -2.28 -3.81 8.51
CA HIS A 40 -3.35 -4.34 9.35
C HIS A 40 -4.34 -3.25 9.71
N GLY A 41 -5.58 -3.63 9.97
CA GLY A 41 -6.59 -2.74 10.53
C GLY A 41 -7.83 -3.50 11.00
N VAL A 42 -8.77 -2.78 11.60
CA VAL A 42 -10.09 -3.28 12.00
C VAL A 42 -11.16 -2.56 11.20
N HIS A 43 -11.98 -3.27 10.45
CA HIS A 43 -13.04 -2.68 9.63
C HIS A 43 -14.18 -2.13 10.51
N LYS A 44 -14.11 -0.85 10.90
CA LYS A 44 -15.06 -0.21 11.82
C LYS A 44 -16.00 0.81 11.18
N GLY A 45 -15.57 1.44 10.09
CA GLY A 45 -16.40 2.38 9.34
C GLY A 45 -16.84 1.81 8.00
N ASP A 46 -17.71 2.54 7.30
CA ASP A 46 -18.06 2.20 5.92
C ASP A 46 -16.81 2.21 5.03
N PHE A 47 -16.59 1.12 4.29
CA PHE A 47 -15.51 1.02 3.32
C PHE A 47 -15.96 0.31 2.05
N PHE A 48 -15.68 0.90 0.89
CA PHE A 48 -16.16 0.43 -0.41
C PHE A 48 -17.69 0.17 -0.46
N GLY A 49 -18.47 0.94 0.31
CA GLY A 49 -19.93 0.78 0.42
C GLY A 49 -20.38 -0.39 1.30
N ILE A 50 -19.46 -1.00 2.05
CA ILE A 50 -19.75 -2.04 3.02
C ILE A 50 -19.63 -1.46 4.43
N PRO A 51 -20.67 -1.59 5.27
CA PRO A 51 -20.61 -1.16 6.67
C PRO A 51 -19.53 -1.91 7.46
N GLY A 52 -18.95 -1.23 8.46
CA GLY A 52 -17.93 -1.81 9.34
C GLY A 52 -18.38 -3.11 9.99
N SER A 53 -17.64 -4.19 9.75
CA SER A 53 -17.94 -5.53 10.25
C SER A 53 -17.37 -5.82 11.64
N GLY A 54 -16.40 -5.02 12.08
CA GLY A 54 -15.63 -5.22 13.31
C GLY A 54 -14.50 -6.25 13.20
N HIS A 55 -14.32 -6.89 12.03
CA HIS A 55 -13.27 -7.88 11.81
C HIS A 55 -11.91 -7.23 11.56
N GLU A 56 -10.86 -7.96 11.91
CA GLU A 56 -9.50 -7.64 11.50
C GLU A 56 -9.30 -7.93 10.01
N VAL A 57 -8.53 -7.08 9.36
CA VAL A 57 -8.13 -7.23 7.96
C VAL A 57 -6.63 -7.02 7.84
N ALA A 58 -6.02 -7.70 6.89
CA ALA A 58 -4.62 -7.53 6.54
C ALA A 58 -4.42 -7.54 5.03
N TRP A 59 -3.57 -6.68 4.50
CA TRP A 59 -3.31 -6.66 3.06
C TRP A 59 -1.86 -6.29 2.76
N ALA A 60 -1.29 -7.01 1.79
CA ALA A 60 0.06 -6.76 1.32
C ALA A 60 0.12 -5.41 0.60
N SER A 61 1.25 -4.73 0.71
CA SER A 61 1.54 -3.56 -0.11
C SER A 61 3.03 -3.41 -0.36
N ALA A 62 3.38 -2.54 -1.30
CA ALA A 62 4.74 -2.09 -1.47
C ALA A 62 4.75 -0.59 -1.73
N VAL A 63 5.79 0.08 -1.22
CA VAL A 63 6.04 1.49 -1.46
C VAL A 63 7.43 1.63 -2.06
N PHE A 64 7.51 2.44 -3.10
CA PHE A 64 8.71 2.67 -3.87
C PHE A 64 9.04 4.16 -3.81
N PHE A 65 10.30 4.45 -3.57
CA PHE A 65 10.80 5.79 -3.36
C PHE A 65 11.89 6.09 -4.37
N THR A 66 11.89 7.32 -4.88
CA THR A 66 13.10 7.93 -5.45
C THR A 66 13.60 8.97 -4.45
N LEU A 67 14.89 8.89 -4.12
CA LEU A 67 15.55 9.78 -3.19
C LEU A 67 16.67 10.55 -3.87
N HIS A 68 16.79 11.83 -3.54
CA HIS A 68 17.92 12.65 -3.96
C HIS A 68 19.16 12.27 -3.15
N GLN A 69 20.31 12.07 -3.80
CA GLN A 69 21.50 11.52 -3.16
C GLN A 69 22.15 12.46 -2.13
N GLU A 70 22.21 13.76 -2.40
CA GLU A 70 22.88 14.71 -1.49
C GLU A 70 22.00 15.20 -0.33
N THR A 71 20.74 15.55 -0.62
CA THR A 71 19.81 16.05 0.39
C THR A 71 19.10 14.94 1.17
N HIS A 72 19.17 13.69 0.69
CA HIS A 72 18.46 12.52 1.22
C HIS A 72 16.92 12.68 1.28
N GLN A 73 16.38 13.62 0.50
CA GLN A 73 14.94 13.85 0.43
C GLN A 73 14.26 12.83 -0.49
N ILE A 74 13.06 12.40 -0.11
CA ILE A 74 12.14 11.70 -1.02
C ILE A 74 11.63 12.73 -2.03
N ILE A 75 11.79 12.44 -3.31
CA ILE A 75 11.36 13.31 -4.40
C ILE A 75 10.27 12.70 -5.28
N ASP A 76 10.05 11.40 -5.14
CA ASP A 76 8.96 10.68 -5.80
C ASP A 76 8.55 9.48 -4.95
N ILE A 77 7.26 9.17 -4.95
CA ILE A 77 6.66 8.06 -4.22
C ILE A 77 5.54 7.44 -5.04
N TRP A 78 5.55 6.12 -5.15
CA TRP A 78 4.40 5.37 -5.64
C TRP A 78 4.18 4.14 -4.78
N ALA A 79 2.91 3.80 -4.59
CA ALA A 79 2.49 2.70 -3.73
C ALA A 79 1.53 1.78 -4.48
N VAL A 80 1.61 0.50 -4.19
CA VAL A 80 0.67 -0.53 -4.64
C VAL A 80 0.20 -1.31 -3.42
N GLY A 81 -1.07 -1.70 -3.41
CA GLY A 81 -1.66 -2.51 -2.35
C GLY A 81 -2.58 -3.57 -2.92
N ASP A 82 -2.70 -4.68 -2.21
CA ASP A 82 -3.69 -5.73 -2.51
C ASP A 82 -5.10 -5.29 -2.09
N ILE A 83 -5.64 -4.33 -2.84
CA ILE A 83 -6.96 -3.73 -2.56
C ILE A 83 -8.07 -4.74 -2.83
N ASP A 84 -7.89 -5.65 -3.77
CA ASP A 84 -8.90 -6.66 -4.07
C ASP A 84 -8.93 -7.77 -3.00
N GLY A 85 -7.78 -8.17 -2.45
CA GLY A 85 -7.71 -9.00 -1.25
C GLY A 85 -8.37 -8.33 -0.04
N LEU A 86 -8.20 -7.02 0.13
CA LEU A 86 -8.89 -6.26 1.17
C LEU A 86 -10.41 -6.21 0.95
N LYS A 87 -10.87 -5.94 -0.29
CA LYS A 87 -12.29 -5.96 -0.65
C LYS A 87 -12.91 -7.32 -0.38
N HIS A 88 -12.22 -8.40 -0.73
CA HIS A 88 -12.67 -9.76 -0.46
C HIS A 88 -12.88 -10.01 1.04
N GLN A 89 -11.92 -9.59 1.89
CA GLN A 89 -12.02 -9.75 3.35
C GLN A 89 -13.21 -9.01 3.96
N ILE A 90 -13.57 -7.84 3.42
CA ILE A 90 -14.71 -7.05 3.93
C ILE A 90 -16.03 -7.38 3.23
N GLY A 91 -16.04 -8.26 2.22
CA GLY A 91 -17.25 -8.62 1.47
C GLY A 91 -17.65 -7.60 0.39
N ALA A 92 -16.72 -6.75 -0.06
CA ALA A 92 -16.93 -5.84 -1.17
C ALA A 92 -16.73 -6.56 -2.52
N PRO A 93 -17.44 -6.14 -3.59
CA PRO A 93 -17.26 -6.71 -4.91
C PRO A 93 -15.86 -6.42 -5.47
N VAL A 94 -15.26 -7.43 -6.09
CA VAL A 94 -14.03 -7.31 -6.89
C VAL A 94 -14.45 -7.21 -8.35
N GLU A 95 -13.99 -6.17 -9.05
CA GLU A 95 -14.27 -6.05 -10.49
C GLU A 95 -13.47 -7.10 -11.24
N ALA A 96 -14.15 -7.91 -12.06
CA ALA A 96 -13.46 -8.84 -12.95
C ALA A 96 -12.77 -8.03 -14.06
N ILE A 97 -11.45 -8.18 -14.19
CA ILE A 97 -10.73 -7.63 -15.35
C ILE A 97 -11.22 -8.40 -16.59
N ALA A 98 -12.10 -7.76 -17.36
CA ALA A 98 -12.46 -8.24 -18.68
C ALA A 98 -11.28 -7.98 -19.63
N PHE A 99 -10.46 -9.00 -19.86
CA PHE A 99 -9.56 -8.97 -21.01
C PHE A 99 -10.41 -9.16 -22.27
N ALA A 100 -10.55 -8.10 -23.06
CA ALA A 100 -11.07 -8.21 -24.42
C ALA A 100 -10.17 -9.15 -25.23
N THR A 101 -10.72 -10.29 -25.64
CA THR A 101 -10.12 -11.25 -26.58
C THR A 101 -10.29 -10.80 -28.02
#